data_AF-A0A941DGT6-F1
#
_entry.id   AF-A0A941DGT6-F1
#
_cell.length_a   1.000
_cell.length_b   1.000
_cell.length_c   1.000
_cell.angle_alpha   90.00
_cell.angle_beta   90.00
_cell.angle_gamma   90.00
#
_symmetry.space_group_name_H-M   'P 1'
#
loop_
_entity.id
_entity.type
_entity.pdbx_description
1 polymer ?
#
loop_
_entity_poly.entity_id
_entity_poly.type
_entity_poly.pdbx_seq_one_letter_code
_entity_poly.pdbx_strand_id
1 'polypeptide(L)' 'MTTKLLVRNVDDDIALALKQRGAANGRSAEAEHREILRAALQRPTRRSLVDVLTSMPNVGLDSDFDCRSA' A
#
# COMPACT_ATOMS: atom_id res chain seq x y z
N MET A 1 -5.09 -24.93 -5.13
CA MET A 1 -4.17 -24.82 -6.28
C MET A 1 -2.97 -23.99 -5.85
N THR A 2 -1.77 -24.54 -5.83
CA THR A 2 -0.56 -23.84 -5.35
C THR A 2 0.08 -23.10 -6.51
N THR A 3 -0.09 -21.77 -6.58
CA THR A 3 0.49 -20.94 -7.64
C THR A 3 1.91 -20.52 -7.23
N LYS A 4 2.94 -20.98 -7.97
CA LYS A 4 4.34 -20.57 -7.78
C LYS A 4 4.72 -19.53 -8.84
N LEU A 5 5.34 -18.44 -8.42
CA LEU A 5 5.92 -17.41 -9.30
C LEU A 5 7.44 -17.53 -9.27
N LEU A 6 8.05 -17.63 -10.44
CA LEU A 6 9.50 -17.61 -10.62
C LEU A 6 9.87 -16.32 -11.34
N VAL A 7 10.56 -15.42 -10.63
CA VAL A 7 11.10 -14.20 -11.22
C VAL A 7 12.51 -14.49 -11.69
N ARG A 8 12.75 -14.31 -13.00
CA ARG A 8 14.06 -14.49 -13.62
C ARG A 8 14.62 -13.13 -13.98
N ASN A 9 15.96 -13.01 -14.01
CA ASN A 9 16.67 -11.79 -14.38
C ASN A 9 16.41 -10.59 -13.43
N VAL A 10 16.54 -10.84 -12.12
CA VAL A 10 16.53 -9.76 -11.11
C VAL A 10 17.94 -9.24 -10.97
N ASP A 11 18.08 -7.92 -10.96
CA ASP A 11 19.36 -7.25 -10.72
C ASP A 11 19.93 -7.66 -9.35
N ASP A 12 21.23 -7.96 -9.30
CA ASP A 12 21.90 -8.44 -8.09
C ASP A 12 21.75 -7.44 -6.92
N ASP A 13 21.72 -6.13 -7.19
CA ASP A 13 21.52 -5.11 -6.16
C ASP A 13 20.14 -5.24 -5.50
N ILE A 14 19.10 -5.46 -6.32
CA ILE A 14 17.72 -5.67 -5.85
C ILE A 14 17.60 -6.96 -5.05
N ALA A 15 18.25 -8.04 -5.50
CA ALA A 15 18.26 -9.31 -4.79
C ALA A 15 18.95 -9.20 -3.42
N LEU A 16 20.03 -8.42 -3.36
CA LEU A 16 20.80 -8.19 -2.13
C LEU A 16 20.03 -7.29 -1.15
N ALA A 17 19.41 -6.21 -1.63
CA ALA A 17 18.52 -5.37 -0.84
C ALA A 17 17.31 -6.15 -0.29
N LEU A 18 16.72 -7.03 -1.10
CA LEU A 18 15.62 -7.90 -0.68
C LEU A 18 16.06 -8.89 0.41
N LYS A 19 17.25 -9.47 0.28
CA LYS A 19 17.83 -10.38 1.28
C LYS A 19 18.10 -9.66 2.60
N GLN A 20 18.64 -8.44 2.56
CA GLN A 20 18.86 -7.61 3.74
C GLN A 20 17.54 -7.26 4.44
N ARG A 21 16.51 -6.87 3.68
CA ARG A 21 15.16 -6.62 4.21
C ARG A 21 14.56 -7.87 4.87
N GLY A 22 14.65 -9.02 4.20
CA GLY A 22 14.17 -10.28 4.75
C GLY A 22 14.88 -10.64 6.06
N ALA A 23 16.21 -10.47 6.11
CA ALA A 23 16.99 -10.69 7.33
C ALA A 23 16.57 -9.75 8.46
N ALA A 24 16.32 -8.47 8.17
CA ALA A 24 15.85 -7.50 9.15
C ALA A 24 14.45 -7.82 9.70
N ASN A 25 13.56 -8.37 8.87
CA ASN A 25 12.21 -8.77 9.25
C ASN A 25 12.11 -10.21 9.80
N GLY A 26 13.24 -10.94 9.91
CA GLY A 26 13.26 -12.34 10.34
C GLY A 26 12.55 -13.30 9.39
N ARG A 27 12.44 -12.94 8.10
CA ARG A 27 11.70 -13.67 7.06
C ARG A 27 12.67 -14.19 5.99
N SER A 28 12.42 -15.39 5.47
CA SER A 28 13.12 -15.88 4.27
C SER A 28 12.84 -14.95 3.08
N ALA A 29 13.78 -14.86 2.14
CA ALA A 29 13.66 -13.99 0.96
C ALA A 29 12.34 -14.20 0.19
N GLU A 30 11.85 -15.45 0.06
CA GLU A 30 10.55 -15.76 -0.55
C GLU A 30 9.35 -15.25 0.26
N ALA A 31 9.43 -15.23 1.59
CA ALA A 31 8.36 -14.72 2.44
C ALA A 31 8.28 -13.19 2.38
N GLU A 32 9.43 -12.51 2.37
CA GLU A 32 9.51 -11.06 2.14
C GLU A 32 9.00 -10.69 0.75
N HIS A 33 9.39 -11.46 -0.28
CA HIS A 33 8.92 -11.25 -1.65
C HIS A 33 7.39 -11.35 -1.74
N ARG A 34 6.79 -12.33 -1.08
CA ARG A 34 5.31 -12.48 -1.03
C ARG A 34 4.64 -11.31 -0.34
N GLU A 35 5.25 -10.76 0.71
CA GLU A 35 4.70 -9.62 1.44
C GLU A 35 4.83 -8.32 0.67
N ILE A 36 5.94 -8.10 -0.03
CA ILE A 36 6.08 -6.95 -0.95
C ILE A 36 5.06 -7.04 -2.08
N LEU A 37 4.89 -8.23 -2.69
CA LEU A 37 3.87 -8.43 -3.72
C LEU A 37 2.46 -8.21 -3.18
N ARG A 38 2.15 -8.69 -1.98
CA ARG A 38 0.87 -8.39 -1.32
C ARG A 38 0.71 -6.91 -1.08
N ALA A 39 1.68 -6.23 -0.50
CA ALA A 39 1.59 -4.81 -0.21
C ALA A 39 1.46 -3.95 -1.49
N ALA A 40 2.09 -4.38 -2.58
CA ALA A 40 2.00 -3.71 -3.88
C ALA A 40 0.65 -3.95 -4.56
N LEU A 41 0.15 -5.19 -4.56
CA LEU A 41 -1.05 -5.60 -5.31
C LEU A 41 -2.35 -5.49 -4.52
N GLN A 42 -2.30 -5.65 -3.19
CA GLN A 42 -3.44 -5.50 -2.28
C GLN A 42 -3.55 -4.10 -1.70
N ARG A 43 -2.72 -3.16 -2.15
CA ARG A 43 -2.94 -1.75 -1.82
C ARG A 43 -4.33 -1.40 -2.33
N PRO A 44 -5.27 -1.01 -1.44
CA PRO A 44 -6.58 -0.58 -1.90
C PRO A 44 -6.35 0.53 -2.92
N THR A 45 -7.03 0.46 -4.05
CA THR A 45 -6.98 1.50 -5.08
C THR A 45 -7.08 2.83 -4.35
N ARG A 46 -6.04 3.67 -4.49
CA ARG A 46 -6.05 4.99 -3.89
C ARG A 46 -7.26 5.71 -4.46
N ARG A 47 -8.34 5.81 -3.67
CA ARG A 47 -9.45 6.71 -4.01
C ARG A 47 -8.86 8.10 -4.04
N SER A 48 -9.13 8.82 -5.12
CA SER A 48 -8.74 10.22 -5.17
C SER A 48 -9.46 10.95 -4.04
N LEU A 49 -8.84 11.98 -3.49
CA LEU A 49 -9.46 12.81 -2.47
C LEU A 49 -10.83 13.34 -2.95
N VAL A 50 -10.96 13.59 -4.25
CA VAL A 50 -12.22 13.98 -4.91
C VAL A 50 -13.29 12.88 -4.84
N ASP A 51 -12.94 11.61 -5.09
CA ASP A 51 -13.87 10.48 -5.05
C ASP A 51 -14.43 10.26 -3.63
N VAL A 52 -13.57 10.45 -2.63
CA VAL A 52 -13.95 10.41 -1.21
C VAL A 52 -14.90 11.56 -0.86
N LEU A 53 -14.57 12.80 -1.24
CA LEU A 53 -15.41 13.97 -0.97
C LEU A 53 -16.77 13.90 -1.67
N THR A 54 -16.81 13.38 -2.91
CA THR A 54 -18.07 13.24 -3.67
C THR A 54 -18.97 12.14 -3.09
N SER A 55 -18.37 11.11 -2.48
CA SER A 55 -19.11 10.04 -1.81
C SER A 55 -19.61 10.43 -0.41
N MET A 56 -19.17 11.56 0.16
CA MET A 56 -19.62 12.01 1.46
C MET A 56 -21.07 12.54 1.35
N PRO A 57 -22.00 12.07 2.20
CA PRO A 57 -23.34 12.64 2.26
C PRO A 57 -23.25 14.08 2.74
N ASN A 58 -24.09 14.97 2.19
CA ASN A 58 -24.19 16.34 2.67
C ASN A 58 -24.74 16.33 4.10
N VAL A 59 -23.88 16.58 5.08
CA VAL A 59 -24.21 16.57 6.52
C VAL A 59 -23.91 17.95 7.12
N GLY A 60 -24.95 18.62 7.59
CA GLY A 60 -24.84 19.92 8.25
C GLY A 60 -24.96 21.13 7.33
N LEU A 61 -24.76 22.31 7.90
CA LEU A 61 -24.70 23.57 7.16
C LEU A 61 -23.24 24.05 7.18
N ASP A 62 -22.77 24.69 6.12
CA ASP A 62 -21.40 25.24 6.09
C ASP A 62 -21.10 26.20 7.26
N SER A 63 -22.14 26.77 7.88
CA SER A 63 -22.06 27.57 9.10
C SER A 63 -21.40 26.83 10.28
N ASP A 64 -21.46 25.50 10.33
CA ASP A 64 -20.79 24.68 11.35
C ASP A 64 -19.25 24.77 11.27
N PHE A 65 -18.71 25.21 10.12
CA PHE A 65 -17.27 25.37 9.88
C PHE A 65 -16.81 26.84 9.88
N ASP A 66 -17.71 27.79 10.15
CA ASP A 66 -17.36 29.21 10.14
C ASP A 66 -16.57 29.59 11.41
N CYS A 67 -15.25 29.70 11.25
CA CYS A 67 -14.32 30.05 12.33
C CYS A 67 -14.38 31.54 12.73
N ARG A 68 -15.18 32.36 12.04
CA ARG A 68 -15.31 33.81 12.29
C ARG A 68 -16.55 34.16 13.12
N SER A 69 -17.45 33.21 13.30
CA SER A 69 -18.65 33.32 14.14
C SER A 69 -18.43 32.94 15.62
N ALA A 70 -17.18 32.65 16.02
CA ALA A 70 -16.77 32.37 17.40
C ALA A 70 -16.15 33.60 18.09
#